data_AF-A0A7S1ZZF4-F1
#
_entry.id   AF-A0A7S1ZZF4-F1
#
_cell.length_a   1.000
_cell.length_b   1.000
_cell.length_c   1.000
_cell.angle_alpha   90.00
_cell.angle_beta   90.00
_cell.angle_gamma   90.00
#
_symmetry.space_group_name_H-M   'P 1'
#
loop_
_entity.id
_entity.type
_entity.pdbx_description
1 polymer ?
#
loop_
_entity_poly.entity_id
_entity_poly.type
_entity_poly.pdbx_seq_one_letter_code
_entity_poly.pdbx_strand_id
1 'polypeptide(L)'
;LGFADKADENTLKRYREAELTHGRVSMLAVLGFLVGEKVEGSSFLFDASIKGPAISHLGQVPEGFWAILLITIGAAEQFRAEKGWVDPSEVPVDQPGLLKSDYVPGDLGFDPLGLKPEDPEEFMIMQTKELQNGRLAMLAAAGFLAQELADGKGIVEHFQSM
;
A
#
# COMPACT_ATOMS: atom_id res chain seq x y z
N LEU A 1 22.24 11.94 -1.57
CA LEU A 1 21.86 11.70 -0.16
C LEU A 1 22.47 10.40 0.40
N GLY A 2 22.68 9.36 -0.42
CA GLY A 2 23.50 8.19 -0.04
C GLY A 2 22.90 7.36 1.10
N PHE A 3 21.57 7.18 1.10
CA PHE A 3 20.88 6.47 2.18
C PHE A 3 21.21 4.98 2.22
N ALA A 4 21.46 4.35 1.07
CA ALA A 4 21.88 2.95 1.01
C ALA A 4 23.31 2.76 1.55
N ASP A 5 24.24 3.65 1.19
CA ASP A 5 25.65 3.55 1.60
C ASP A 5 25.87 3.79 3.11
N LYS A 6 24.90 4.44 3.76
CA LYS A 6 24.91 4.73 5.20
C LYS A 6 24.10 3.75 6.03
N ALA A 7 23.35 2.85 5.39
CA ALA A 7 22.48 1.90 6.05
C ALA A 7 23.23 0.60 6.36
N ASP A 8 23.04 0.10 7.58
CA ASP A 8 23.34 -1.29 7.92
C ASP A 8 22.38 -2.25 7.19
N GLU A 9 22.74 -3.54 7.13
CA GLU A 9 21.97 -4.55 6.40
C GLU A 9 20.52 -4.64 6.89
N ASN A 10 20.29 -4.55 8.20
CA ASN A 10 18.96 -4.58 8.78
C ASN A 10 18.15 -3.34 8.38
N THR A 11 18.74 -2.13 8.46
CA THR A 11 18.09 -0.92 7.95
C THR A 11 17.78 -1.00 6.45
N LEU A 12 18.65 -1.60 5.65
CA LEU A 12 18.42 -1.77 4.22
C LEU A 12 17.26 -2.74 3.93
N LYS A 13 17.16 -3.84 4.68
CA LYS A 13 16.01 -4.76 4.66
C LYS A 13 14.71 -4.04 5.07
N ARG A 14 14.75 -3.19 6.08
CA ARG A 14 13.61 -2.36 6.50
C ARG A 14 13.18 -1.35 5.44
N TYR A 15 14.13 -0.70 4.77
CA TYR A 15 13.81 0.20 3.66
C TYR A 15 13.14 -0.55 2.50
N ARG A 16 13.59 -1.77 2.22
CA ARG A 16 12.93 -2.62 1.21
C ARG A 16 11.50 -2.97 1.62
N GLU A 17 11.28 -3.38 2.87
CA GLU A 17 9.95 -3.68 3.40
C GLU A 17 9.03 -2.45 3.34
N ALA A 18 9.55 -1.28 3.72
CA ALA A 18 8.83 -0.02 3.65
C ALA A 18 8.46 0.32 2.19
N GLU A 19 9.39 0.22 1.26
CA GLU A 19 9.15 0.50 -0.16
C GLU A 19 8.07 -0.41 -0.75
N LEU A 20 8.12 -1.72 -0.47
CA LEU A 20 7.13 -2.68 -0.95
C LEU A 20 5.74 -2.40 -0.40
N THR A 21 5.65 -2.11 0.90
CA THR A 21 4.36 -1.87 1.56
C THR A 21 3.72 -0.56 1.11
N HIS A 22 4.50 0.52 0.99
CA HIS A 22 4.02 1.78 0.42
C HIS A 22 3.62 1.61 -1.06
N GLY A 23 4.40 0.85 -1.83
CA GLY A 23 4.08 0.53 -3.22
C GLY A 23 2.74 -0.21 -3.35
N ARG A 24 2.52 -1.26 -2.56
CA ARG A 24 1.27 -2.04 -2.55
C ARG A 24 0.06 -1.19 -2.17
N VAL A 25 0.16 -0.42 -1.09
CA VAL A 25 -0.91 0.47 -0.64
C VAL A 25 -1.21 1.54 -1.70
N SER A 26 -0.18 2.09 -2.34
CA SER A 26 -0.37 3.11 -3.38
C SER A 26 -0.98 2.54 -4.66
N MET A 27 -0.62 1.31 -5.06
CA MET A 27 -1.26 0.63 -6.19
C MET A 27 -2.77 0.43 -5.94
N LEU A 28 -3.15 0.04 -4.73
CA LEU A 28 -4.56 -0.06 -4.34
C LEU A 28 -5.24 1.31 -4.29
N ALA A 29 -4.56 2.33 -3.79
CA ALA A 29 -5.09 3.69 -3.76
C ALA A 29 -5.39 4.20 -5.17
N VAL A 30 -4.43 4.11 -6.10
CA VAL A 30 -4.62 4.56 -7.50
C VAL A 30 -5.82 3.87 -8.15
N LEU A 31 -5.95 2.55 -7.98
CA LEU A 31 -7.12 1.82 -8.46
C LEU A 31 -8.41 2.29 -7.77
N GLY A 32 -8.37 2.52 -6.46
CA GLY A 32 -9.50 3.00 -5.67
C GLY A 32 -10.00 4.38 -6.10
N PHE A 33 -9.09 5.31 -6.40
CA PHE A 33 -9.42 6.63 -6.96
C PHE A 33 -10.16 6.48 -8.30
N LEU A 34 -9.56 5.77 -9.25
CA LEU A 34 -10.12 5.62 -10.61
C LEU A 34 -11.45 4.86 -10.62
N VAL A 35 -11.53 3.75 -9.90
CA VAL A 35 -12.76 2.94 -9.84
C VAL A 35 -13.83 3.65 -9.03
N GLY A 36 -13.46 4.22 -7.88
CA GLY A 36 -14.38 4.89 -6.96
C GLY A 36 -15.13 6.04 -7.63
N GLU A 37 -14.43 6.89 -8.38
CA GLU A 37 -15.07 7.95 -9.17
C GLU A 37 -15.89 7.41 -10.34
N LYS A 38 -15.45 6.32 -10.97
CA LYS A 38 -16.18 5.74 -12.10
C LYS A 38 -17.53 5.14 -11.70
N VAL A 39 -17.63 4.59 -10.49
CA VAL A 39 -18.84 3.95 -9.95
C VAL A 39 -19.61 4.84 -8.97
N GLU A 40 -19.25 6.11 -8.90
CA GLU A 40 -19.92 7.11 -8.08
C GLU A 40 -21.45 7.07 -8.30
N GLY A 41 -22.24 7.07 -7.23
CA GLY A 41 -23.71 7.05 -7.32
C GLY A 41 -24.35 5.78 -7.91
N SER A 42 -23.57 4.74 -8.23
CA SER A 42 -24.06 3.43 -8.72
C SER A 42 -23.48 2.24 -7.96
N SER A 43 -22.60 2.49 -6.99
CA SER A 43 -22.04 1.47 -6.12
C SER A 43 -23.10 0.84 -5.21
N PHE A 44 -23.04 -0.48 -5.07
CA PHE A 44 -23.85 -1.23 -4.12
C PHE A 44 -23.45 -0.95 -2.65
N LEU A 45 -22.29 -0.32 -2.44
CA LEU A 45 -21.79 0.03 -1.11
C LEU A 45 -22.39 1.36 -0.65
N PHE A 46 -22.75 1.43 0.64
CA PHE A 46 -23.25 2.63 1.31
C PHE A 46 -24.46 3.28 0.61
N ASP A 47 -25.35 2.45 0.03
CA ASP A 47 -26.58 2.88 -0.63
C ASP A 47 -26.37 3.92 -1.75
N ALA A 48 -25.23 3.82 -2.46
CA ALA A 48 -24.85 4.75 -3.53
C ALA A 48 -24.81 6.24 -3.11
N SER A 49 -24.67 6.50 -1.81
CA SER A 49 -24.69 7.86 -1.25
C SER A 49 -23.38 8.62 -1.46
N ILE A 50 -22.29 7.90 -1.78
CA ILE A 50 -20.95 8.47 -1.97
C ILE A 50 -20.87 9.14 -3.36
N LYS A 51 -20.59 10.45 -3.35
CA LYS A 51 -20.55 11.32 -4.52
C LYS A 51 -19.40 12.32 -4.53
N GLY A 52 -19.04 12.83 -5.70
CA GLY A 52 -18.03 13.83 -5.94
C GLY A 52 -16.61 13.29 -6.11
N PRO A 53 -15.60 14.17 -5.96
CA PRO A 53 -14.19 13.79 -6.03
C PRO A 53 -13.81 12.80 -4.93
N ALA A 54 -12.89 11.89 -5.21
CA ALA A 54 -12.51 10.82 -4.29
C ALA A 54 -11.98 11.33 -2.94
N ILE A 55 -11.35 12.51 -2.89
CA ILE A 55 -10.89 13.15 -1.64
C ILE A 55 -12.04 13.42 -0.67
N SER A 56 -13.25 13.68 -1.18
CA SER A 56 -14.43 13.96 -0.38
C SER A 56 -15.14 12.67 0.10
N HIS A 57 -14.84 11.53 -0.52
CA HIS A 57 -15.45 10.25 -0.17
C HIS A 57 -15.11 9.84 1.26
N LEU A 58 -13.90 10.14 1.73
CA LEU A 58 -13.46 9.82 3.10
C LEU A 58 -14.42 10.37 4.17
N GLY A 59 -14.99 11.56 3.96
CA GLY A 59 -15.94 12.17 4.90
C GLY A 59 -17.38 11.67 4.77
N GLN A 60 -17.72 10.97 3.68
CA GLN A 60 -19.07 10.49 3.39
C GLN A 60 -19.29 9.05 3.88
N VAL A 61 -18.21 8.32 4.14
CA VAL A 61 -18.27 6.94 4.62
C VAL A 61 -18.82 6.90 6.06
N PRO A 62 -19.82 6.02 6.36
CA PRO A 62 -20.37 5.89 7.70
C PRO A 62 -19.32 5.56 8.78
N GLU A 63 -19.45 6.14 9.96
CA GLU A 63 -18.48 5.98 11.07
C GLU A 63 -18.22 4.52 11.46
N GLY A 64 -19.25 3.67 11.43
CA GLY A 64 -19.12 2.24 11.77
C GLY A 64 -18.18 1.48 10.83
N PHE A 65 -18.04 1.91 9.57
CA PHE A 65 -17.09 1.31 8.63
C PHE A 65 -15.64 1.56 9.06
N TRP A 66 -15.32 2.74 9.58
CA TRP A 66 -13.97 3.07 10.05
C TRP A 66 -13.53 2.17 11.20
N ALA A 67 -14.43 1.82 12.11
CA ALA A 67 -14.13 0.88 13.20
C ALA A 67 -13.80 -0.52 12.68
N ILE A 68 -14.60 -1.03 11.73
CA ILE A 68 -14.36 -2.35 11.11
C ILE A 68 -13.04 -2.33 10.32
N LEU A 69 -12.79 -1.26 9.57
CA LEU A 69 -11.57 -1.09 8.79
C LEU A 69 -10.34 -1.06 9.71
N LEU A 70 -10.39 -0.30 10.80
CA LEU A 70 -9.31 -0.22 11.79
C LEU A 70 -9.00 -1.60 12.38
N ILE A 71 -10.02 -2.35 12.80
CA ILE A 71 -9.84 -3.69 13.38
C ILE A 71 -9.23 -4.65 12.36
N THR A 72 -9.70 -4.59 11.11
CA THR A 72 -9.25 -5.49 10.05
C THR A 72 -7.80 -5.18 9.62
N ILE A 73 -7.47 -3.90 9.43
CA ILE A 73 -6.10 -3.47 9.15
C ILE A 73 -5.21 -3.82 10.35
N GLY A 74 -5.66 -3.55 11.58
CA GLY A 74 -4.91 -3.88 12.80
C GLY A 74 -4.59 -5.37 12.90
N ALA A 75 -5.54 -6.25 12.59
CA ALA A 75 -5.32 -7.70 12.58
C ALA A 75 -4.34 -8.13 11.47
N ALA A 76 -4.46 -7.57 10.27
CA ALA A 76 -3.54 -7.85 9.17
C ALA A 76 -2.11 -7.36 9.46
N GLU A 77 -1.99 -6.17 10.05
CA GLU A 77 -0.74 -5.57 10.49
C GLU A 77 -0.10 -6.36 11.63
N GLN A 78 -0.90 -6.87 12.57
CA GLN A 78 -0.43 -7.76 13.63
C GLN A 78 0.14 -9.05 13.06
N PHE A 79 -0.56 -9.71 12.13
CA PHE A 79 -0.05 -10.91 11.46
C PHE A 79 1.27 -10.65 10.72
N ARG A 80 1.36 -9.50 10.04
CA ARG A 80 2.59 -9.06 9.38
C ARG A 80 3.72 -8.84 10.38
N ALA A 81 3.44 -8.17 11.51
CA ALA A 81 4.41 -7.91 12.57
C ALA A 81 4.97 -9.22 13.15
N GLU A 82 4.09 -10.16 13.50
CA GLU A 82 4.47 -11.47 14.04
C GLU A 82 5.32 -12.29 13.05
N LYS A 83 5.09 -12.14 11.75
CA LYS A 83 5.85 -12.86 10.73
C LYS A 83 7.21 -12.22 10.45
N GLY A 84 7.27 -10.89 10.31
CA GLY A 84 8.46 -10.19 9.85
C GLY A 84 9.42 -9.70 10.94
N TRP A 85 8.90 -9.35 12.13
CA TRP A 85 9.68 -8.68 13.18
C TRP A 85 10.02 -9.61 14.34
N VAL A 86 11.18 -9.38 14.93
CA VAL A 86 11.58 -10.02 16.20
C VAL A 86 10.71 -9.45 17.33
N ASP A 87 10.40 -10.29 18.33
CA ASP A 87 9.61 -9.86 19.49
C ASP A 87 10.29 -8.68 20.21
N PRO A 88 9.56 -7.62 20.57
CA PRO A 88 10.13 -6.45 21.23
C PRO A 88 10.94 -6.74 22.50
N SER A 89 10.68 -7.87 23.19
CA SER A 89 11.43 -8.29 24.39
C SER A 89 12.83 -8.84 24.09
N GLU A 90 13.07 -9.29 22.85
CA GLU A 90 14.35 -9.87 22.40
C GLU A 90 15.19 -8.87 21.58
N VAL A 91 14.64 -7.69 21.27
CA VAL A 91 15.31 -6.65 20.47
C VAL A 91 16.31 -5.86 21.34
N PRO A 92 17.60 -5.81 20.96
CA PRO A 92 18.56 -4.92 21.60
C PRO A 92 18.14 -3.45 21.49
N VAL A 93 18.33 -2.67 22.56
CA VAL A 93 17.91 -1.26 22.66
C VAL A 93 18.55 -0.38 21.57
N ASP A 94 19.71 -0.77 21.07
CA ASP A 94 20.48 -0.13 20.01
C ASP A 94 19.97 -0.43 18.59
N GLN A 95 19.08 -1.43 18.40
CA GLN A 95 18.64 -1.89 17.07
C GLN A 95 17.10 -2.01 16.97
N PRO A 96 16.36 -0.89 17.11
CA PRO A 96 14.90 -0.92 17.05
C PRO A 96 14.40 -1.36 15.66
N GLY A 97 13.43 -2.28 15.63
CA GLY A 97 12.77 -2.73 14.41
C GLY A 97 13.53 -3.81 13.63
N LEU A 98 14.29 -4.65 14.33
CA LEU A 98 15.00 -5.81 13.77
C LEU A 98 14.01 -6.79 13.11
N LEU A 99 14.27 -7.11 11.85
CA LEU A 99 13.56 -8.16 11.12
C LEU A 99 14.15 -9.53 11.48
N LYS A 100 13.33 -10.58 11.45
CA LYS A 100 13.80 -11.95 11.69
C LYS A 100 14.81 -12.36 10.62
N SER A 101 15.80 -13.18 11.00
CA SER A 101 16.89 -13.56 10.10
C SER A 101 16.45 -14.40 8.90
N ASP A 102 15.37 -15.17 9.06
CA ASP A 102 14.76 -16.03 8.05
C ASP A 102 13.67 -15.32 7.23
N TYR A 103 13.34 -14.07 7.57
CA TYR A 103 12.32 -13.30 6.88
C TYR A 103 12.85 -12.62 5.62
N VAL A 104 12.15 -12.85 4.52
CA VAL A 104 12.38 -12.12 3.25
C VAL A 104 11.40 -10.95 3.19
N PRO A 105 11.88 -9.69 3.03
CA PRO A 105 11.01 -8.52 2.92
C PRO A 105 9.92 -8.70 1.87
N GLY A 106 8.68 -8.42 2.25
CA GLY A 106 7.48 -8.52 1.43
C GLY A 106 6.87 -9.91 1.32
N ASP A 107 7.53 -10.96 1.83
CA ASP A 107 7.00 -12.33 1.80
C ASP A 107 6.12 -12.62 3.03
N LEU A 108 4.81 -12.45 2.85
CA LEU A 108 3.82 -12.79 3.87
C LEU A 108 3.30 -14.22 3.76
N GLY A 109 3.82 -15.04 2.83
CA GLY A 109 3.34 -16.41 2.56
C GLY A 109 1.92 -16.46 2.03
N PHE A 110 1.46 -15.37 1.40
CA PHE A 110 0.15 -15.27 0.79
C PHE A 110 0.27 -15.52 -0.72
N ASP A 111 0.05 -16.77 -1.13
CA ASP A 111 -0.05 -17.17 -2.53
C ASP A 111 -1.09 -18.29 -2.70
N PRO A 112 -2.40 -17.98 -2.56
CA PRO A 112 -3.45 -18.99 -2.67
C PRO A 112 -3.60 -19.57 -4.08
N LEU A 113 -3.07 -18.88 -5.11
CA LEU A 113 -3.19 -19.27 -6.51
C LEU A 113 -1.92 -19.94 -7.05
N GLY A 114 -0.85 -20.02 -6.26
CA GLY A 114 0.41 -20.64 -6.68
C GLY A 114 1.07 -19.92 -7.86
N LEU A 115 0.94 -18.59 -7.92
CA LEU A 115 1.48 -17.79 -9.03
C LEU A 115 2.97 -17.46 -8.85
N LYS A 116 3.54 -17.76 -7.68
CA LYS A 116 4.98 -17.61 -7.42
C LYS A 116 5.76 -18.62 -8.27
N PRO A 117 6.67 -18.20 -9.17
CA PRO A 117 7.51 -19.10 -9.93
C PRO A 117 8.51 -19.78 -9.03
N GLU A 118 8.90 -20.99 -9.42
CA GLU A 118 9.97 -21.73 -8.76
C GLU A 118 11.36 -21.24 -9.22
N ASP A 119 11.45 -20.67 -10.43
CA ASP A 119 12.70 -20.14 -10.98
C ASP A 119 13.10 -18.80 -10.33
N PRO A 120 14.31 -18.68 -9.76
CA PRO A 120 14.78 -17.45 -9.14
C PRO A 120 14.85 -16.24 -10.09
N GLU A 121 15.17 -16.44 -11.37
CA GLU A 121 15.27 -15.32 -12.32
C GLU A 121 13.88 -14.77 -12.66
N GLU A 122 12.91 -15.64 -12.95
CA GLU A 122 11.52 -15.24 -13.16
C GLU A 122 10.92 -14.55 -11.93
N PHE A 123 11.24 -15.03 -10.72
CA PHE A 123 10.79 -14.41 -9.49
C PHE A 123 11.36 -12.99 -9.33
N MET A 124 12.66 -12.80 -9.61
CA MET A 124 13.29 -11.47 -9.57
C MET A 124 12.68 -10.50 -10.60
N ILE A 125 12.31 -10.99 -11.78
CA ILE A 125 11.61 -10.20 -12.80
C ILE A 125 10.26 -9.73 -12.26
N MET A 126 9.49 -10.60 -11.60
CA MET A 126 8.20 -10.22 -11.03
C MET A 126 8.32 -9.25 -9.87
N GLN A 127 9.28 -9.44 -8.96
CA GLN A 127 9.56 -8.47 -7.91
C GLN A 127 9.92 -7.10 -8.49
N THR A 128 10.69 -7.08 -9.58
CA THR A 128 11.06 -5.82 -10.26
C THR A 128 9.83 -5.15 -10.86
N LYS A 129 8.93 -5.91 -11.50
CA LYS A 129 7.65 -5.40 -12.03
C LYS A 129 6.78 -4.82 -10.91
N GLU A 130 6.64 -5.53 -9.80
CA GLU A 130 5.90 -5.05 -8.63
C GLU A 130 6.48 -3.71 -8.14
N LEU A 131 7.79 -3.63 -8.00
CA LEU A 131 8.47 -2.44 -7.49
C LEU A 131 8.31 -1.23 -8.41
N GLN A 132 8.44 -1.44 -9.73
CA GLN A 132 8.28 -0.38 -10.72
C GLN A 132 6.85 0.16 -10.74
N ASN A 133 5.85 -0.73 -10.71
CA ASN A 133 4.45 -0.33 -10.62
C ASN A 133 4.15 0.37 -9.29
N GLY A 134 4.69 -0.12 -8.18
CA GLY A 134 4.55 0.49 -6.86
C GLY A 134 5.13 1.92 -6.81
N ARG A 135 6.31 2.13 -7.39
CA ARG A 135 6.93 3.47 -7.48
C ARG A 135 6.11 4.44 -8.32
N LEU A 136 5.63 3.99 -9.47
CA LEU A 136 4.75 4.79 -10.31
C LEU A 136 3.45 5.12 -9.57
N ALA A 137 2.87 4.14 -8.87
CA ALA A 137 1.65 4.32 -8.11
C ALA A 137 1.81 5.29 -6.93
N MET A 138 2.95 5.27 -6.22
CA MET A 138 3.24 6.24 -5.15
C MET A 138 3.22 7.68 -5.67
N LEU A 139 3.82 7.92 -6.85
CA LEU A 139 3.80 9.23 -7.49
C LEU A 139 2.41 9.60 -7.99
N ALA A 140 1.69 8.64 -8.59
CA ALA A 140 0.35 8.85 -9.11
C ALA A 140 -0.64 9.18 -7.99
N ALA A 141 -0.63 8.45 -6.88
CA ALA A 141 -1.50 8.71 -5.73
C ALA A 141 -1.25 10.11 -5.13
N ALA A 142 0.02 10.51 -4.99
CA ALA A 142 0.36 11.87 -4.54
C ALA A 142 -0.11 12.94 -5.54
N GLY A 143 0.02 12.67 -6.85
CA GLY A 143 -0.47 13.53 -7.91
C GLY A 143 -1.99 13.69 -7.89
N PHE A 144 -2.72 12.59 -7.77
CA PHE A 144 -4.18 12.59 -7.72
C PHE A 144 -4.69 13.40 -6.53
N LEU A 145 -4.13 13.18 -5.34
CA LEU A 145 -4.46 13.96 -4.14
C LEU A 145 -4.21 15.46 -4.35
N ALA A 146 -3.08 15.83 -4.94
CA ALA A 146 -2.74 17.23 -5.19
C ALA A 146 -3.67 17.88 -6.24
N GLN A 147 -4.02 17.15 -7.30
CA GLN A 147 -4.90 17.63 -8.38
C GLN A 147 -6.33 17.85 -7.89
N GLU A 148 -6.91 16.86 -7.22
CA GLU A 148 -8.27 16.98 -6.68
C GLU A 148 -8.36 18.10 -5.63
N LEU A 149 -7.32 18.27 -4.81
CA LEU A 149 -7.29 19.35 -3.81
C LEU A 149 -7.20 20.74 -4.45
N ALA A 150 -6.48 20.88 -5.56
CA ALA A 150 -6.30 22.15 -6.24
C ALA A 150 -7.57 22.60 -6.99
N ASP A 151 -8.18 21.68 -7.74
CA ASP A 151 -9.23 22.01 -8.71
C ASP A 151 -10.63 21.57 -8.26
N GLY A 152 -10.74 20.70 -7.26
CA GLY A 152 -12.01 20.19 -6.73
C GLY A 152 -12.78 19.29 -7.70
N LYS A 153 -12.10 18.76 -8.72
CA LYS A 153 -12.68 17.87 -9.75
C LYS A 153 -12.13 16.47 -9.58
N GLY A 154 -12.91 15.47 -9.98
CA GLY A 154 -12.45 14.08 -9.99
C GLY A 154 -11.36 13.83 -11.03
N ILE A 155 -10.47 12.89 -10.76
CA ILE A 155 -9.38 12.49 -11.66
C ILE A 155 -9.89 11.96 -13.00
N VAL A 156 -11.00 11.21 -13.01
CA VAL A 156 -11.63 10.73 -14.24
C VAL A 156 -12.15 11.89 -15.10
N GLU A 157 -12.61 12.99 -14.48
CA GLU A 157 -13.02 14.20 -15.19
C GLU A 157 -11.81 14.90 -15.82
N HIS A 158 -10.67 14.95 -15.13
CA HIS A 158 -9.41 15.46 -15.68
C HIS A 158 -8.95 14.68 -16.92
N PHE A 159 -9.08 13.35 -16.90
CA PHE A 159 -8.71 12.52 -18.06
C PHE A 159 -9.64 12.71 -19.27
N GLN A 160 -10.91 13.05 -19.04
CA GLN A 160 -11.88 13.28 -20.11
C GLN A 160 -11.85 14.71 -20.67
N SER A 161 -11.22 15.64 -19.96
CA SER A 161 -11.11 17.06 -20.34
C SER A 161 -9.79 17.42 -21.01
N MET A 162 -8.83 16.49 -21.10
CA MET A 162 -7.65 16.56 -21.97
C MET A 162 -7.98 16.16 -23.40
#